data_AF-A0A7S2VED8-F1
#
_entry.id   AF-A0A7S2VED8-F1
#
_cell.length_a   1.000
_cell.length_b   1.000
_cell.length_c   1.000
_cell.angle_alpha   90.00
_cell.angle_beta   90.00
_cell.angle_gamma   90.00
#
_symmetry.space_group_name_H-M   'P 1'
#
loop_
_entity.id
_entity.type
_entity.pdbx_description
1 polymer ?
#
loop_
_entity_poly.entity_id
_entity_poly.type
_entity_poly.pdbx_seq_one_letter_code
_entity_poly.pdbx_strand_id
1 'polypeptide(L)'
;AAEDEVEILNFSPLVHLGEEQKQWEDYAYNYYDNVAKFPPELAESPFGKGVWTMGELEDGTFGRIHDTTGVVPGAEHNWPFLFPTFQLLKPVPVFLFNLRSGLSRAIAIDSTVECALQRTNMSNPDCECGSLTEMVWIVGLETRGPAVVLYEPVFPENGGQRPTKFTGLVASALLLDETLDNVFANTVSGVDAVYSTNDPRQKPFTYTVKNGIAVPKGEGDLHDTKYDKYRRQVTLTNESFYTDVSPTYTLTLYPNDGLYDVYSTKNPKIVATGAVLAIMCTSLAFFVFDCFVRREFRAKKELLAAKRMFMRFISHEVRTPLNSVCMGLAVIEEELKSLCTSLAPPEGAQE
;
A
#
# COMPACT_ATOMS: atom_id res chain seq x y z
N ALA A 1 6.63 -20.25 13.07
CA ALA A 1 7.75 -21.20 13.03
C ALA A 1 8.47 -20.88 11.75
N ALA A 2 9.66 -20.28 11.84
CA ALA A 2 10.50 -20.09 10.66
C ALA A 2 10.98 -21.49 10.29
N GLU A 3 10.38 -22.09 9.26
CA GLU A 3 11.02 -23.19 8.55
C GLU A 3 12.38 -22.67 8.06
N ASP A 4 13.39 -23.54 8.15
CA ASP A 4 14.80 -23.21 7.86
C ASP A 4 14.91 -22.28 6.65
N GLU A 5 15.54 -21.11 6.82
CA GLU A 5 15.78 -20.16 5.73
C GLU A 5 16.50 -20.90 4.59
N VAL A 6 15.77 -21.17 3.50
CA VAL A 6 16.32 -21.85 2.34
C VAL A 6 17.14 -20.81 1.58
N GLU A 7 18.42 -20.67 1.93
CA GLU A 7 19.35 -19.91 1.12
C GLU A 7 19.57 -20.66 -0.20
N ILE A 8 18.93 -20.19 -1.27
CA ILE A 8 19.10 -20.73 -2.62
C ILE A 8 20.34 -20.07 -3.23
N LEU A 9 21.51 -20.41 -2.70
CA LEU A 9 22.79 -19.97 -3.24
C LEU A 9 23.49 -21.14 -3.93
N ASN A 10 23.74 -20.98 -5.22
CA ASN A 10 24.29 -22.03 -6.07
C ASN A 10 25.61 -21.58 -6.69
N PHE A 11 26.69 -22.29 -6.38
CA PHE A 11 27.93 -22.12 -7.11
C PHE A 11 27.95 -23.04 -8.34
N SER A 12 28.35 -22.50 -9.48
CA SER A 12 28.44 -23.22 -10.75
C SER A 12 29.76 -22.88 -11.45
N PRO A 13 30.76 -23.76 -11.43
CA PRO A 13 32.03 -23.51 -12.08
C PRO A 13 31.86 -23.45 -13.59
N LEU A 14 32.77 -22.73 -14.24
CA LEU A 14 32.93 -22.78 -15.69
C LEU A 14 33.67 -24.07 -16.04
N VAL A 15 33.05 -24.91 -16.87
CA VAL A 15 33.60 -26.21 -17.27
C VAL A 15 33.65 -26.29 -18.79
N HIS A 16 34.84 -26.37 -19.38
CA HIS A 16 34.97 -26.49 -20.83
C HIS A 16 34.52 -27.86 -21.35
N LEU A 17 33.91 -27.85 -22.54
CA LEU A 17 33.46 -29.08 -23.21
C LEU A 17 34.66 -29.97 -23.59
N GLY A 18 34.43 -31.29 -23.60
CA GLY A 18 35.44 -32.29 -23.95
C GLY A 18 36.06 -32.96 -22.73
N GLU A 19 37.40 -32.96 -22.65
CA GLU A 19 38.11 -33.70 -21.59
C GLU A 19 37.87 -33.09 -20.21
N GLU A 20 37.80 -31.76 -20.10
CA GLU A 20 37.57 -31.05 -18.83
C GLU A 20 36.17 -31.35 -18.27
N GLN A 21 35.14 -31.36 -19.12
CA GLN A 21 33.80 -31.81 -18.76
C GLN A 21 33.81 -33.20 -18.13
N LYS A 22 34.46 -34.16 -18.79
CA LYS A 22 34.52 -35.54 -18.29
C LYS A 22 35.25 -35.62 -16.94
N GLN A 23 36.38 -34.93 -16.80
CA GLN A 23 37.12 -34.88 -15.54
C GLN A 23 36.28 -34.26 -14.41
N TRP A 24 35.52 -33.21 -14.73
CA TRP A 24 34.62 -32.57 -13.78
C TRP A 24 33.46 -33.49 -13.35
N GLU A 25 32.83 -34.17 -14.31
CA GLU A 25 31.78 -35.16 -14.03
C GLU A 25 32.32 -36.28 -13.14
N ASP A 26 33.46 -36.88 -13.49
CA ASP A 26 34.11 -37.93 -12.70
C ASP A 26 34.42 -37.45 -11.27
N TYR A 27 34.95 -36.23 -11.12
CA TYR A 27 35.18 -35.60 -9.82
C TYR A 27 33.88 -35.42 -9.03
N ALA A 28 32.85 -34.86 -9.66
CA ALA A 28 31.57 -34.54 -9.04
C ALA A 28 30.88 -35.80 -8.49
N TYR A 29 30.83 -36.86 -9.31
CA TYR A 29 30.27 -38.14 -8.89
C TYR A 29 31.12 -38.82 -7.82
N ASN A 30 32.45 -38.77 -7.91
CA ASN A 30 33.32 -39.27 -6.86
C ASN A 30 33.11 -38.52 -5.53
N TYR A 31 32.98 -37.20 -5.57
CA TYR A 31 32.68 -36.38 -4.40
C TYR A 31 31.31 -36.76 -3.81
N TYR A 32 30.29 -36.90 -4.67
CA TYR A 32 28.95 -37.30 -4.27
C TYR A 32 28.93 -38.69 -3.60
N ASP A 33 29.53 -39.69 -4.25
CA ASP A 33 29.54 -41.10 -3.83
C ASP A 33 30.38 -41.31 -2.55
N ASN A 34 31.56 -40.69 -2.48
CA ASN A 34 32.57 -41.02 -1.47
C ASN A 34 32.74 -39.97 -0.36
N VAL A 35 32.48 -38.68 -0.64
CA VAL A 35 32.71 -37.59 0.31
C VAL A 35 31.41 -37.18 0.97
N ALA A 36 30.41 -36.79 0.17
CA ALA A 36 29.20 -36.19 0.70
C ALA A 36 28.12 -37.20 1.10
N LYS A 37 28.15 -38.42 0.55
CA LYS A 37 27.28 -39.56 0.92
C LYS A 37 25.78 -39.24 0.83
N PHE A 38 25.37 -38.56 -0.24
CA PHE A 38 23.97 -38.24 -0.49
C PHE A 38 23.15 -39.47 -0.91
N PRO A 39 21.80 -39.43 -0.80
CA PRO A 39 20.93 -40.54 -1.22
C PRO A 39 21.05 -40.81 -2.72
N PRO A 40 21.35 -42.05 -3.16
CA PRO A 40 21.80 -42.35 -4.53
C PRO A 40 20.83 -41.92 -5.65
N GLU A 41 19.54 -41.83 -5.33
CA GLU A 41 18.47 -41.44 -6.25
C GLU A 41 18.63 -40.02 -6.83
N LEU A 42 19.44 -39.16 -6.22
CA LEU A 42 19.55 -37.74 -6.63
C LEU A 42 20.52 -37.50 -7.78
N ALA A 43 21.47 -38.40 -8.02
CA ALA A 43 22.52 -38.22 -9.02
C ALA A 43 22.30 -39.03 -10.31
N GLU A 44 21.25 -39.86 -10.34
CA GLU A 44 20.93 -40.70 -11.49
C GLU A 44 20.00 -39.96 -12.47
N SER A 45 20.41 -39.96 -13.75
CA SER A 45 19.58 -39.53 -14.88
C SER A 45 19.35 -40.72 -15.82
N PRO A 46 18.34 -40.68 -16.71
CA PRO A 46 18.06 -41.79 -17.63
C PRO A 46 19.24 -42.19 -18.53
N PHE A 47 20.11 -41.25 -18.84
CA PHE A 47 21.33 -41.46 -19.64
C PHE A 47 22.56 -41.83 -18.79
N GLY A 48 22.43 -41.94 -17.47
CA GLY A 48 23.51 -42.23 -16.55
C GLY A 48 24.15 -40.98 -15.93
N LYS A 49 25.49 -40.96 -15.90
CA LYS A 49 26.30 -39.90 -15.27
C LYS A 49 26.56 -38.76 -16.26
N GLY A 50 26.35 -37.52 -15.84
CA GLY A 50 26.79 -36.35 -16.60
C GLY A 50 26.07 -35.04 -16.27
N VAL A 51 26.57 -33.94 -16.83
CA VAL A 51 25.91 -32.62 -16.77
C VAL A 51 24.64 -32.64 -17.61
N TRP A 52 23.52 -32.15 -17.08
CA TRP A 52 22.23 -32.32 -17.74
C TRP A 52 21.44 -31.04 -17.93
N THR A 53 20.59 -31.09 -18.95
CA THR A 53 19.58 -30.07 -19.25
C THR A 53 18.23 -30.76 -19.44
N MET A 54 17.15 -29.98 -19.42
CA MET A 54 15.83 -30.46 -19.82
C MET A 54 15.67 -30.30 -21.34
N GLY A 55 15.19 -31.33 -22.02
CA GLY A 55 14.98 -31.31 -23.46
C GLY A 55 13.98 -32.38 -23.90
N GLU A 56 13.66 -32.37 -25.19
CA GLU A 56 12.84 -33.40 -25.82
C GLU A 56 13.68 -34.67 -26.02
N LEU A 57 13.17 -35.80 -25.56
CA LEU A 57 13.74 -37.14 -25.70
C LEU A 57 13.36 -37.75 -27.06
N GLU A 58 14.01 -38.85 -27.44
CA GLU A 58 13.76 -39.53 -28.73
C GLU A 58 12.30 -40.03 -28.88
N ASP A 59 11.59 -40.25 -27.78
CA ASP A 59 10.19 -40.65 -27.74
C ASP A 59 9.20 -39.46 -27.78
N GLY A 60 9.71 -38.23 -27.91
CA GLY A 60 8.94 -36.98 -27.89
C GLY A 60 8.51 -36.52 -26.49
N THR A 61 8.92 -37.22 -25.42
CA THR A 61 8.66 -36.79 -24.05
C THR A 61 9.71 -35.76 -23.60
N PHE A 62 9.35 -34.90 -22.64
CA PHE A 62 10.28 -33.91 -22.10
C PHE A 62 10.99 -34.48 -20.85
N GLY A 63 12.32 -34.51 -20.85
CA GLY A 63 13.09 -35.16 -19.80
C GLY A 63 14.53 -34.65 -19.72
N ARG A 64 15.33 -35.31 -18.86
CA ARG A 64 16.75 -34.97 -18.69
C ARG A 64 17.56 -35.54 -19.84
N ILE A 65 18.38 -34.71 -20.48
CA ILE A 65 19.35 -35.09 -21.52
C ILE A 65 20.77 -34.72 -21.09
N HIS A 66 21.75 -35.50 -21.55
CA HIS A 66 23.17 -35.23 -21.30
C HIS A 66 23.61 -34.04 -22.15
N ASP A 67 23.95 -32.92 -21.51
CA ASP A 67 24.42 -31.73 -22.21
C ASP A 67 25.92 -31.84 -22.49
N THR A 68 26.25 -32.05 -23.76
CA THR A 68 27.63 -32.14 -24.26
C THR A 68 27.95 -31.04 -25.27
N THR A 69 26.99 -30.14 -25.51
CA THR A 69 27.09 -29.14 -26.58
C THR A 69 27.16 -27.72 -26.04
N GLY A 70 26.57 -27.48 -24.86
CA GLY A 70 26.39 -26.14 -24.31
C GLY A 70 25.49 -25.25 -25.16
N VAL A 71 24.82 -25.79 -26.19
CA VAL A 71 23.96 -25.03 -27.11
C VAL A 71 22.58 -24.85 -26.47
N VAL A 72 22.08 -23.62 -26.49
CA VAL A 72 20.75 -23.29 -25.97
C VAL A 72 19.92 -22.73 -27.14
N PRO A 73 18.84 -23.40 -27.54
CA PRO A 73 18.00 -22.93 -28.63
C PRO A 73 17.49 -21.49 -28.39
N GLY A 74 17.76 -20.59 -29.34
CA GLY A 74 17.35 -19.19 -29.28
C GLY A 74 18.33 -18.25 -28.57
N ALA A 75 19.37 -18.76 -27.90
CA ALA A 75 20.46 -17.93 -27.40
C ALA A 75 21.37 -17.49 -28.55
N GLU A 76 21.91 -16.27 -28.48
CA GLU A 76 22.78 -15.72 -29.53
C GLU A 76 24.16 -16.39 -29.55
N HIS A 77 24.66 -16.78 -28.37
CA HIS A 77 25.99 -17.35 -28.22
C HIS A 77 25.94 -18.86 -28.06
N ASN A 78 26.91 -19.54 -28.67
CA ASN A 78 27.21 -20.94 -28.45
C ASN A 78 28.57 -21.04 -27.77
N TRP A 79 28.55 -21.09 -26.45
CA TRP A 79 29.76 -21.16 -25.65
C TRP A 79 30.27 -22.60 -25.54
N PRO A 80 31.59 -22.84 -25.67
CA PRO A 80 32.17 -24.17 -25.53
C PRO A 80 32.41 -24.55 -24.05
N PHE A 81 31.47 -24.19 -23.17
CA PHE A 81 31.52 -24.48 -21.74
C PHE A 81 30.12 -24.60 -21.13
N LEU A 82 30.05 -25.23 -19.97
CA LEU A 82 28.85 -25.50 -19.18
C LEU A 82 28.96 -24.86 -17.79
N PHE A 83 27.82 -24.64 -17.14
CA PHE A 83 27.72 -24.20 -15.75
C PHE A 83 26.95 -25.23 -14.91
N PRO A 84 27.57 -26.40 -14.61
CA PRO A 84 26.93 -27.41 -13.78
C PRO A 84 26.77 -26.91 -12.34
N THR A 85 25.56 -26.93 -11.83
CA THR A 85 25.27 -26.50 -10.45
C THR A 85 25.34 -27.65 -9.45
N PHE A 86 25.71 -27.31 -8.21
CA PHE A 86 25.74 -28.21 -7.07
C PHE A 86 24.76 -27.73 -6.01
N GLN A 87 23.46 -28.00 -6.21
CA GLN A 87 22.45 -27.78 -5.19
C GLN A 87 22.01 -29.11 -4.60
N LEU A 88 22.37 -29.37 -3.34
CA LEU A 88 22.09 -30.64 -2.68
C LEU A 88 21.08 -30.51 -1.53
N LEU A 89 20.64 -29.27 -1.26
CA LEU A 89 19.66 -28.97 -0.24
C LEU A 89 18.24 -29.10 -0.77
N LYS A 90 17.32 -29.47 0.14
CA LYS A 90 15.87 -29.51 -0.10
C LYS A 90 15.34 -28.09 -0.41
N PRO A 91 14.22 -27.96 -1.14
CA PRO A 91 13.29 -29.03 -1.52
C PRO A 91 13.64 -29.79 -2.80
N VAL A 92 14.49 -29.24 -3.67
CA VAL A 92 14.90 -29.91 -4.92
C VAL A 92 16.41 -30.00 -4.98
N PRO A 93 16.98 -31.19 -4.76
CA PRO A 93 18.38 -31.41 -5.09
C PRO A 93 18.52 -31.32 -6.62
N VAL A 94 19.32 -30.34 -7.04
CA VAL A 94 19.68 -30.11 -8.44
C VAL A 94 21.18 -30.37 -8.55
N PHE A 95 21.55 -31.63 -8.85
CA PHE A 95 22.93 -32.06 -9.01
C PHE A 95 23.33 -32.06 -10.48
N LEU A 96 24.41 -31.36 -10.85
CA LEU A 96 24.97 -31.28 -12.20
C LEU A 96 24.01 -30.77 -13.29
N PHE A 97 22.97 -30.03 -12.92
CA PHE A 97 22.15 -29.33 -13.90
C PHE A 97 22.92 -28.16 -14.50
N ASN A 98 22.92 -28.03 -15.83
CA ASN A 98 23.49 -26.88 -16.50
C ASN A 98 22.57 -25.66 -16.27
N LEU A 99 23.03 -24.67 -15.50
CA LEU A 99 22.24 -23.45 -15.24
C LEU A 99 21.87 -22.68 -16.52
N ARG A 100 22.66 -22.85 -17.59
CA ARG A 100 22.45 -22.18 -18.88
C ARG A 100 21.30 -22.78 -19.72
N SER A 101 20.77 -23.94 -19.33
CA SER A 101 19.79 -24.74 -20.09
C SER A 101 18.48 -24.06 -20.56
N GLY A 102 18.11 -22.89 -20.04
CA GLY A 102 16.87 -22.19 -20.42
C GLY A 102 17.17 -20.84 -21.06
N LEU A 103 16.35 -20.41 -22.04
CA LEU A 103 16.61 -19.20 -22.83
C LEU A 103 16.81 -17.94 -21.95
N SER A 104 15.88 -17.64 -21.04
CA SER A 104 16.00 -16.46 -20.16
C SER A 104 17.22 -16.53 -19.23
N ARG A 105 17.66 -17.74 -18.84
CA ARG A 105 18.88 -17.93 -18.05
C ARG A 105 20.14 -17.80 -18.91
N ALA A 106 20.13 -18.36 -20.11
CA ALA A 106 21.22 -18.26 -21.07
C ALA A 106 21.51 -16.81 -21.42
N ILE A 107 20.48 -16.00 -21.70
CA ILE A 107 20.63 -14.57 -22.00
C ILE A 107 21.34 -13.82 -20.86
N ALA A 108 20.88 -14.01 -19.62
CA ALA A 108 21.50 -13.38 -18.45
C ALA A 108 22.94 -13.87 -18.22
N ILE A 109 23.14 -15.20 -18.21
CA ILE A 109 24.46 -15.82 -18.04
C ILE A 109 25.45 -15.37 -19.12
N ASP A 110 25.03 -15.37 -20.39
CA ASP A 110 25.87 -14.96 -21.52
C ASP A 110 26.36 -13.52 -21.35
N SER A 111 25.45 -12.63 -20.93
CA SER A 111 25.78 -11.24 -20.66
C SER A 111 26.79 -11.09 -19.51
N THR A 112 26.59 -11.84 -18.40
CA THR A 112 27.55 -11.89 -17.29
C THR A 112 28.91 -12.41 -17.73
N VAL A 113 28.94 -13.49 -18.53
CA VAL A 113 30.19 -14.10 -19.00
C VAL A 113 30.92 -13.18 -19.96
N GLU A 114 30.21 -12.55 -20.91
CA GLU A 114 30.82 -11.59 -21.83
C GLU A 114 31.45 -10.42 -21.07
N CYS A 115 30.72 -9.83 -20.12
CA CYS A 115 31.26 -8.77 -19.26
C CYS A 115 32.48 -9.26 -18.47
N ALA A 116 32.42 -10.46 -17.88
CA ALA A 116 33.52 -11.02 -17.10
C ALA A 116 34.78 -11.28 -17.96
N LEU A 117 34.62 -11.75 -19.19
CA LEU A 117 35.73 -11.95 -20.12
C LEU A 117 36.33 -10.62 -20.61
N GLN A 118 35.49 -9.60 -20.84
CA GLN A 118 35.97 -8.25 -21.16
C GLN A 118 36.78 -7.65 -19.99
N ARG A 119 36.34 -7.90 -18.75
CA ARG A 119 37.09 -7.53 -17.54
C ARG A 119 38.46 -8.20 -17.47
N THR A 120 38.54 -9.49 -17.78
CA THR A 120 39.83 -10.22 -17.87
C THR A 120 40.78 -9.59 -18.89
N ASN A 121 40.25 -9.05 -19.99
CA ASN A 121 41.01 -8.43 -21.07
C ASN A 121 41.37 -6.94 -20.83
N MET A 122 41.20 -6.43 -19.60
CA MET A 122 41.68 -5.12 -19.10
C MET A 122 41.02 -3.86 -19.67
N SER A 123 39.83 -3.95 -20.28
CA SER A 123 39.13 -2.73 -20.78
C SER A 123 38.48 -1.91 -19.66
N ASN A 124 38.01 -2.57 -18.59
CA ASN A 124 37.42 -1.90 -17.42
C ASN A 124 37.45 -2.83 -16.18
N PRO A 125 38.44 -2.74 -15.28
CA PRO A 125 38.58 -3.65 -14.14
C PRO A 125 37.53 -3.44 -13.03
N ASP A 126 36.84 -2.30 -13.06
CA ASP A 126 35.85 -1.89 -12.05
C ASP A 126 34.40 -2.08 -12.53
N CYS A 127 34.19 -2.76 -13.67
CA CYS A 127 32.84 -3.10 -14.14
C CYS A 127 32.21 -4.18 -13.25
N GLU A 128 31.00 -3.92 -12.78
CA GLU A 128 30.13 -4.91 -12.15
C GLU A 128 29.47 -5.71 -13.28
N CYS A 129 29.58 -7.04 -13.21
CA CYS A 129 29.17 -7.96 -14.28
C CYS A 129 28.00 -8.85 -13.84
N GLY A 130 27.26 -8.43 -12.82
CA GLY A 130 26.08 -9.13 -12.35
C GLY A 130 24.98 -9.09 -13.40
N SER A 131 24.11 -10.09 -13.44
CA SER A 131 22.91 -10.04 -14.27
C SER A 131 21.69 -10.65 -13.59
N LEU A 132 20.52 -10.23 -14.03
CA LEU A 132 19.24 -10.76 -13.57
C LEU A 132 18.50 -11.43 -14.73
N THR A 133 17.81 -12.52 -14.44
CA THR A 133 16.87 -13.09 -15.41
C THR A 133 15.59 -12.28 -15.47
N GLU A 134 14.77 -12.57 -16.49
CA GLU A 134 13.33 -12.33 -16.44
C GLU A 134 12.66 -13.20 -15.35
N MET A 135 11.35 -13.03 -15.15
CA MET A 135 10.59 -13.84 -14.20
C MET A 135 10.55 -15.31 -14.64
N VAL A 136 11.04 -16.20 -13.79
CA VAL A 136 11.12 -17.64 -14.06
C VAL A 136 10.43 -18.44 -12.96
N TRP A 137 9.83 -19.56 -13.33
CA TRP A 137 9.32 -20.54 -12.37
C TRP A 137 10.44 -21.51 -12.00
N ILE A 138 10.74 -21.60 -10.71
CA ILE A 138 11.74 -22.54 -10.20
C ILE A 138 11.05 -23.86 -9.90
N VAL A 139 11.30 -24.87 -10.74
CA VAL A 139 10.67 -26.18 -10.61
C VAL A 139 11.04 -26.82 -9.28
N GLY A 140 10.00 -27.27 -8.56
CA GLY A 140 10.06 -28.04 -7.31
C GLY A 140 10.39 -27.22 -6.06
N LEU A 141 10.56 -25.91 -6.19
CA LEU A 141 10.45 -25.00 -5.06
C LEU A 141 8.96 -24.67 -4.89
N GLU A 142 8.40 -24.87 -3.69
CA GLU A 142 7.03 -24.48 -3.38
C GLU A 142 6.94 -22.95 -3.23
N THR A 143 7.01 -22.24 -4.34
CA THR A 143 6.85 -20.78 -4.37
C THR A 143 5.40 -20.42 -4.62
N ARG A 144 4.96 -19.28 -4.08
CA ARG A 144 3.62 -18.76 -4.41
C ARG A 144 3.61 -18.06 -5.77
N GLY A 145 4.76 -17.76 -6.36
CA GLY A 145 4.83 -17.12 -7.67
C GLY A 145 6.21 -17.23 -8.32
N PRO A 146 6.47 -16.45 -9.37
CA PRO A 146 7.74 -16.50 -10.07
C PRO A 146 8.89 -15.94 -9.22
N ALA A 147 10.10 -16.32 -9.61
CA ALA A 147 11.35 -15.86 -9.05
C ALA A 147 12.18 -15.13 -10.10
N VAL A 148 13.24 -14.49 -9.63
CA VAL A 148 14.30 -13.90 -10.46
C VAL A 148 15.61 -14.55 -10.07
N VAL A 149 16.45 -14.92 -11.03
CA VAL A 149 17.77 -15.47 -10.73
C VAL A 149 18.81 -14.38 -10.96
N LEU A 150 19.57 -14.09 -9.92
CA LEU A 150 20.74 -13.24 -9.94
C LEU A 150 21.98 -14.08 -10.23
N TYR A 151 22.79 -13.65 -11.20
CA TYR A 151 24.08 -14.25 -11.51
C TYR A 151 25.21 -13.27 -11.22
N GLU A 152 26.19 -13.72 -10.45
CA GLU A 152 27.38 -12.97 -10.09
C GLU A 152 28.64 -13.75 -10.50
N PRO A 153 29.58 -13.15 -11.26
CA PRO A 153 30.79 -13.83 -11.68
C PRO A 153 31.81 -13.96 -10.55
N VAL A 154 32.43 -15.14 -10.46
CA VAL A 154 33.45 -15.46 -9.46
C VAL A 154 34.85 -15.32 -10.03
N PHE A 155 35.64 -14.48 -9.38
CA PHE A 155 37.06 -14.27 -9.63
C PHE A 155 37.83 -14.67 -8.36
N PRO A 156 38.61 -15.77 -8.38
CA PRO A 156 39.30 -16.26 -7.20
C PRO A 156 40.47 -15.33 -6.85
N GLU A 157 40.64 -15.07 -5.55
CA GLU A 157 41.75 -14.27 -5.05
C GLU A 157 43.09 -14.94 -5.38
N ASN A 158 44.03 -14.15 -5.93
CA ASN A 158 45.35 -14.64 -6.29
C ASN A 158 46.44 -13.86 -5.54
N GLY A 159 46.65 -14.21 -4.26
CA GLY A 159 47.78 -13.71 -3.46
C GLY A 159 47.85 -12.19 -3.32
N GLY A 160 46.69 -11.52 -3.17
CA GLY A 160 46.60 -10.06 -3.03
C GLY A 160 46.63 -9.26 -4.33
N GLN A 161 46.72 -9.92 -5.50
CA GLN A 161 46.48 -9.27 -6.80
C GLN A 161 44.98 -9.20 -7.12
N ARG A 162 44.56 -8.16 -7.86
CA ARG A 162 43.17 -8.05 -8.32
C ARG A 162 42.81 -9.30 -9.13
N PRO A 163 41.74 -10.03 -8.75
CA PRO A 163 41.40 -11.28 -9.41
C PRO A 163 40.78 -10.97 -10.77
N THR A 164 41.43 -11.42 -11.84
CA THR A 164 41.00 -11.15 -13.22
C THR A 164 40.49 -12.39 -13.95
N LYS A 165 40.85 -13.59 -13.48
CA LYS A 165 40.45 -14.85 -14.13
C LYS A 165 39.03 -15.21 -13.70
N PHE A 166 38.09 -15.16 -14.63
CA PHE A 166 36.75 -15.70 -14.44
C PHE A 166 36.81 -17.23 -14.28
N THR A 167 36.10 -17.78 -13.30
CA THR A 167 36.13 -19.24 -12.99
C THR A 167 34.78 -19.90 -12.83
N GLY A 168 33.70 -19.13 -12.77
CA GLY A 168 32.37 -19.65 -12.53
C GLY A 168 31.42 -18.57 -12.07
N LEU A 169 30.20 -18.97 -11.74
CA LEU A 169 29.11 -18.10 -11.35
C LEU A 169 28.59 -18.50 -9.98
N VAL A 170 28.16 -17.50 -9.22
CA VAL A 170 27.20 -17.68 -8.13
C VAL A 170 25.84 -17.31 -8.70
N ALA A 171 24.87 -18.19 -8.48
CA ALA A 171 23.48 -17.96 -8.82
C ALA A 171 22.65 -17.91 -7.54
N SER A 172 21.81 -16.90 -7.40
CA SER A 172 20.87 -16.78 -6.28
C SER A 172 19.46 -16.57 -6.80
N ALA A 173 18.49 -17.30 -6.24
CA ALA A 173 17.08 -17.10 -6.56
C ALA A 173 16.45 -16.09 -5.60
N LEU A 174 15.86 -15.03 -6.15
CA LEU A 174 15.04 -14.06 -5.44
C LEU A 174 13.57 -14.40 -5.69
N LEU A 175 12.88 -14.91 -4.66
CA LEU A 175 11.46 -15.24 -4.77
C LEU A 175 10.65 -13.95 -4.61
N LEU A 176 9.85 -13.60 -5.62
CA LEU A 176 9.19 -12.30 -5.62
C LEU A 176 8.15 -12.16 -4.50
N ASP A 177 7.52 -13.26 -4.08
CA ASP A 177 6.60 -13.27 -2.95
C ASP A 177 7.32 -13.02 -1.62
N GLU A 178 8.50 -13.60 -1.41
CA GLU A 178 9.32 -13.38 -0.21
C GLU A 178 9.75 -11.91 -0.07
N THR A 179 9.97 -11.20 -1.19
CA THR A 179 10.28 -9.76 -1.13
C THR A 179 9.12 -8.90 -0.60
N LEU A 180 7.92 -9.46 -0.48
CA LEU A 180 6.74 -8.82 0.12
C LEU A 180 6.43 -9.35 1.52
N ASP A 181 7.13 -10.37 2.01
CA ASP A 181 6.88 -10.94 3.32
C ASP A 181 7.34 -9.98 4.43
N ASN A 182 6.51 -9.86 5.48
CA ASN A 182 6.71 -8.94 6.61
C ASN A 182 6.84 -7.45 6.23
N VAL A 183 6.58 -7.07 4.97
CA VAL A 183 6.55 -5.67 4.53
C VAL A 183 5.28 -4.98 5.02
N PHE A 184 4.16 -5.70 5.03
CA PHE A 184 2.85 -5.18 5.44
C PHE A 184 2.52 -5.66 6.85
N ALA A 185 1.98 -4.76 7.68
CA ALA A 185 1.44 -5.17 8.98
C ALA A 185 0.29 -6.18 8.79
N ASN A 186 0.14 -7.12 9.72
CA ASN A 186 -0.89 -8.16 9.68
C ASN A 186 -2.34 -7.62 9.64
N THR A 187 -2.55 -6.35 10.01
CA THR A 187 -3.84 -5.67 9.91
C THR A 187 -4.13 -5.10 8.52
N VAL A 188 -3.14 -5.06 7.63
CA VAL A 188 -3.26 -4.48 6.29
C VAL A 188 -3.76 -5.55 5.33
N SER A 189 -4.84 -5.23 4.63
CA SER A 189 -5.36 -6.00 3.51
C SER A 189 -5.74 -5.05 2.39
N GLY A 190 -5.74 -5.57 1.16
CA GLY A 190 -6.27 -4.87 0.01
C GLY A 190 -5.29 -3.97 -0.72
N VAL A 191 -4.04 -4.40 -0.80
CA VAL A 191 -3.03 -3.81 -1.69
C VAL A 191 -2.72 -4.82 -2.77
N ASP A 192 -2.82 -4.43 -4.03
CA ASP A 192 -2.35 -5.24 -5.16
C ASP A 192 -0.93 -4.78 -5.51
N ALA A 193 0.01 -5.72 -5.55
CA ALA A 193 1.42 -5.51 -5.82
C ALA A 193 1.79 -6.15 -7.15
N VAL A 194 2.23 -5.34 -8.11
CA VAL A 194 2.46 -5.75 -9.49
C VAL A 194 3.95 -5.62 -9.79
N TYR A 195 4.61 -6.75 -10.04
CA TYR A 195 5.96 -6.77 -10.58
C TYR A 195 5.89 -6.65 -12.10
N SER A 196 6.67 -5.74 -12.67
CA SER A 196 6.83 -5.60 -14.11
C SER A 196 8.28 -5.36 -14.48
N THR A 197 8.61 -5.62 -15.73
CA THR A 197 9.93 -5.35 -16.33
C THR A 197 9.79 -4.34 -17.46
N ASN A 198 10.91 -3.76 -17.89
CA ASN A 198 10.99 -2.96 -19.11
C ASN A 198 10.87 -3.80 -20.41
N ASP A 199 11.08 -5.12 -20.35
CA ASP A 199 10.89 -6.01 -21.51
C ASP A 199 9.38 -6.19 -21.81
N PRO A 200 8.89 -5.78 -23.01
CA PRO A 200 7.49 -5.90 -23.37
C PRO A 200 7.01 -7.34 -23.63
N ARG A 201 7.93 -8.31 -23.77
CA ARG A 201 7.61 -9.73 -23.94
C ARG A 201 7.23 -10.38 -22.62
N GLN A 202 7.68 -9.82 -21.51
CA GLN A 202 7.41 -10.31 -20.17
C GLN A 202 6.07 -9.78 -19.68
N LYS A 203 5.21 -10.70 -19.26
CA LYS A 203 3.98 -10.31 -18.61
C LYS A 203 4.28 -9.94 -17.16
N PRO A 204 3.67 -8.87 -16.64
CA PRO A 204 3.76 -8.56 -15.22
C PRO A 204 3.17 -9.70 -14.38
N PHE A 205 3.48 -9.74 -13.09
CA PHE A 205 2.89 -10.70 -12.16
C PHE A 205 2.30 -9.97 -10.97
N THR A 206 1.06 -10.31 -10.61
CA THR A 206 0.31 -9.62 -9.57
C THR A 206 0.16 -10.47 -8.32
N TYR A 207 0.45 -9.87 -7.17
CA TYR A 207 0.11 -10.33 -5.84
C TYR A 207 -0.98 -9.44 -5.24
N THR A 208 -1.76 -9.99 -4.32
CA THR A 208 -2.71 -9.25 -3.49
C THR A 208 -2.40 -9.50 -2.02
N VAL A 209 -2.30 -8.44 -1.24
CA VAL A 209 -1.96 -8.49 0.18
C VAL A 209 -3.23 -8.76 0.98
N LYS A 210 -3.22 -9.85 1.74
CA LYS A 210 -4.28 -10.27 2.64
C LYS A 210 -3.70 -10.54 4.02
N ASN A 211 -4.14 -9.78 5.02
CA ASN A 211 -3.68 -9.86 6.40
C ASN A 211 -2.14 -9.78 6.53
N GLY A 212 -1.53 -8.84 5.81
CA GLY A 212 -0.08 -8.66 5.76
C GLY A 212 0.70 -9.66 4.90
N ILE A 213 0.03 -10.66 4.32
CA ILE A 213 0.66 -11.73 3.52
C ILE A 213 0.39 -11.49 2.03
N ALA A 214 1.44 -11.53 1.21
CA ALA A 214 1.29 -11.52 -0.24
C ALA A 214 0.74 -12.85 -0.75
N VAL A 215 -0.38 -12.80 -1.47
CA VAL A 215 -1.02 -13.97 -2.09
C VAL A 215 -1.02 -13.78 -3.60
N PRO A 216 -0.58 -14.76 -4.40
CA PRO A 216 -0.52 -14.63 -5.85
C PRO A 216 -1.92 -14.49 -6.43
N LYS A 217 -2.07 -13.51 -7.33
CA LYS A 217 -3.28 -13.30 -8.12
C LYS A 217 -3.12 -13.92 -9.51
N GLY A 218 -1.90 -13.91 -10.05
CA GLY A 218 -1.52 -14.57 -11.29
C GLY A 218 -0.72 -13.68 -12.24
N GLU A 219 -0.48 -14.20 -13.43
CA GLU A 219 0.19 -13.51 -14.54
C GLU A 219 -0.72 -12.42 -15.14
N GLY A 220 -0.11 -11.31 -15.51
CA GLY A 220 -0.76 -10.09 -15.96
C GLY A 220 -0.85 -9.03 -14.88
N ASP A 221 -1.22 -7.83 -15.31
CA ASP A 221 -1.51 -6.72 -14.41
C ASP A 221 -2.99 -6.84 -14.01
N LEU A 222 -3.21 -7.48 -12.86
CA LEU A 222 -4.53 -7.88 -12.39
C LEU A 222 -5.05 -6.94 -11.29
N HIS A 223 -4.47 -5.75 -11.12
CA HIS A 223 -4.94 -4.79 -10.11
C HIS A 223 -6.36 -4.28 -10.39
N ASP A 224 -6.98 -3.67 -9.38
CA ASP A 224 -8.26 -2.99 -9.54
C ASP A 224 -8.07 -1.60 -10.19
N THR A 225 -8.52 -1.47 -11.44
CA THR A 225 -8.34 -0.26 -12.26
C THR A 225 -9.08 0.97 -11.75
N LYS A 226 -10.04 0.80 -10.83
CA LYS A 226 -10.71 1.92 -10.14
C LYS A 226 -9.73 2.80 -9.36
N TYR A 227 -8.57 2.24 -9.00
CA TYR A 227 -7.61 2.84 -8.10
C TYR A 227 -6.30 3.28 -8.76
N ASP A 228 -6.19 3.29 -10.10
CA ASP A 228 -5.00 3.69 -10.86
C ASP A 228 -4.37 5.00 -10.40
N LYS A 229 -5.22 5.97 -10.06
CA LYS A 229 -4.79 7.31 -9.62
C LYS A 229 -4.02 7.30 -8.29
N TYR A 230 -4.07 6.20 -7.53
CA TYR A 230 -3.39 6.04 -6.25
C TYR A 230 -2.13 5.17 -6.36
N ARG A 231 -1.74 4.76 -7.57
CA ARG A 231 -0.57 3.91 -7.78
C ARG A 231 0.70 4.52 -7.20
N ARG A 232 1.53 3.67 -6.61
CA ARG A 232 2.89 4.00 -6.16
C ARG A 232 3.86 3.03 -6.83
N GLN A 233 4.94 3.55 -7.36
CA GLN A 233 5.87 2.79 -8.19
C GLN A 233 7.29 3.01 -7.70
N VAL A 234 8.08 1.95 -7.65
CA VAL A 234 9.50 1.99 -7.33
C VAL A 234 10.26 1.04 -8.24
N THR A 235 11.40 1.51 -8.77
CA THR A 235 12.34 0.66 -9.50
C THR A 235 13.20 -0.10 -8.50
N LEU A 236 13.24 -1.43 -8.61
CA LEU A 236 13.95 -2.31 -7.68
C LEU A 236 15.41 -2.55 -8.09
N THR A 237 15.69 -2.49 -9.39
CA THR A 237 17.03 -2.72 -9.94
C THR A 237 17.76 -1.40 -10.14
N ASN A 238 19.04 -1.37 -9.81
CA ASN A 238 19.91 -0.27 -10.17
C ASN A 238 20.69 -0.64 -11.44
N GLU A 239 20.53 0.16 -12.48
CA GLU A 239 21.16 -0.03 -13.80
C GLU A 239 22.70 -0.01 -13.73
N SER A 240 23.31 0.55 -12.68
CA SER A 240 24.76 0.58 -12.55
C SER A 240 25.39 -0.74 -12.12
N PHE A 241 24.61 -1.63 -11.47
CA PHE A 241 25.12 -2.88 -10.90
C PHE A 241 25.04 -4.07 -11.83
N TYR A 242 24.15 -4.01 -12.82
CA TYR A 242 23.82 -5.12 -13.70
C TYR A 242 24.21 -4.82 -15.14
N THR A 243 24.40 -5.87 -15.93
CA THR A 243 24.63 -5.72 -17.37
C THR A 243 23.43 -5.10 -18.06
N ASP A 244 23.66 -4.43 -19.20
CA ASP A 244 22.62 -3.75 -20.01
C ASP A 244 21.49 -4.69 -20.51
N VAL A 245 21.73 -5.99 -20.49
CA VAL A 245 20.76 -7.03 -20.87
C VAL A 245 19.79 -7.34 -19.72
N SER A 246 20.16 -7.02 -18.49
CA SER A 246 19.34 -7.31 -17.32
C SER A 246 18.06 -6.49 -17.33
N PRO A 247 16.89 -7.11 -17.08
CA PRO A 247 15.63 -6.38 -17.09
C PRO A 247 15.55 -5.45 -15.88
N THR A 248 15.00 -4.25 -16.12
CA THR A 248 14.74 -3.28 -15.06
C THR A 248 13.43 -3.63 -14.37
N TYR A 249 13.51 -4.13 -13.14
CA TYR A 249 12.32 -4.50 -12.37
C TYR A 249 11.68 -3.29 -11.71
N THR A 250 10.35 -3.25 -11.78
CA THR A 250 9.53 -2.24 -11.15
C THR A 250 8.44 -2.90 -10.32
N LEU A 251 8.30 -2.47 -9.07
CA LEU A 251 7.19 -2.81 -8.20
C LEU A 251 6.19 -1.67 -8.19
N THR A 252 4.95 -1.97 -8.58
CA THR A 252 3.83 -1.01 -8.53
C THR A 252 2.79 -1.49 -7.53
N LEU A 253 2.47 -0.66 -6.55
CA LEU A 253 1.46 -0.91 -5.53
C LEU A 253 0.20 -0.10 -5.85
N TYR A 254 -0.95 -0.79 -5.84
CA TYR A 254 -2.27 -0.22 -6.01
C TYR A 254 -3.13 -0.54 -4.78
N PRO A 255 -3.87 0.42 -4.20
CA PRO A 255 -4.91 0.05 -3.26
C PRO A 255 -6.05 -0.63 -4.01
N ASN A 256 -6.79 -1.50 -3.33
CA ASN A 256 -8.06 -2.05 -3.83
C ASN A 256 -9.19 -1.78 -2.83
N ASP A 257 -10.39 -2.26 -3.13
CA ASP A 257 -11.57 -2.08 -2.27
C ASP A 257 -11.30 -2.48 -0.80
N GLY A 258 -10.50 -3.52 -0.55
CA GLY A 258 -10.18 -3.98 0.81
C GLY A 258 -9.43 -2.94 1.66
N LEU A 259 -8.44 -2.24 1.07
CA LEU A 259 -7.74 -1.17 1.79
C LEU A 259 -8.63 0.08 1.85
N TYR A 260 -9.33 0.38 0.75
CA TYR A 260 -10.18 1.54 0.69
C TYR A 260 -11.30 1.48 1.74
N ASP A 261 -11.94 0.34 1.95
CA ASP A 261 -13.03 0.17 2.90
C ASP A 261 -12.56 0.35 4.36
N VAL A 262 -11.33 -0.04 4.68
CA VAL A 262 -10.73 0.16 6.01
C VAL A 262 -10.52 1.65 6.31
N TYR A 263 -10.09 2.42 5.32
CA TYR A 263 -9.79 3.85 5.50
C TYR A 263 -10.94 4.79 5.08
N SER A 264 -11.93 4.29 4.35
CA SER A 264 -13.15 5.00 3.93
C SER A 264 -14.11 5.11 5.11
N THR A 265 -13.76 5.99 6.05
CA THR A 265 -14.66 6.27 7.17
C THR A 265 -15.79 7.21 6.75
N LYS A 266 -17.03 6.77 6.99
CA LYS A 266 -18.23 7.63 6.89
C LYS A 266 -18.40 8.53 8.13
N ASN A 267 -17.52 8.41 9.12
CA ASN A 267 -17.64 9.12 10.39
C ASN A 267 -17.71 10.65 10.22
N PRO A 268 -16.88 11.30 9.38
CA PRO A 268 -16.98 12.75 9.19
C PRO A 268 -18.34 13.17 8.65
N LYS A 269 -18.93 12.37 7.75
CA LYS A 269 -20.28 12.64 7.21
C LYS A 269 -21.35 12.50 8.29
N ILE A 270 -21.31 11.42 9.08
CA ILE A 270 -22.28 11.17 10.15
C ILE A 270 -22.20 12.28 11.21
N VAL A 271 -20.99 12.64 11.64
CA VAL A 271 -20.77 13.71 12.63
C VAL A 271 -21.23 15.06 12.08
N ALA A 272 -20.92 15.39 10.83
CA ALA A 272 -21.37 16.63 10.20
C ALA A 272 -22.90 16.70 10.09
N THR A 273 -23.56 15.61 9.66
CA THR A 273 -25.02 15.54 9.60
C THR A 273 -25.65 15.67 11.00
N GLY A 274 -25.08 15.02 12.01
CA GLY A 274 -25.52 15.15 13.40
C GLY A 274 -25.40 16.58 13.93
N ALA A 275 -24.29 17.26 13.65
CA ALA A 275 -24.08 18.66 14.03
C ALA A 275 -25.10 19.60 13.36
N VAL A 276 -25.36 19.43 12.06
CA VAL A 276 -26.36 20.22 11.33
C VAL A 276 -27.76 20.01 11.91
N LEU A 277 -28.14 18.77 12.23
CA LEU A 277 -29.43 18.47 12.86
C LEU A 277 -29.55 19.10 14.25
N ALA A 278 -28.49 19.06 15.08
CA ALA A 278 -28.50 19.69 16.40
C ALA A 278 -28.66 21.21 16.31
N ILE A 279 -27.98 21.86 15.36
CA ILE A 279 -28.12 23.31 15.12
C ILE A 279 -29.54 23.64 14.65
N MET A 280 -30.11 22.83 13.74
CA MET A 280 -31.48 23.02 13.27
C MET A 280 -32.50 22.87 14.41
N CYS A 281 -32.39 21.82 15.22
CA CYS A 281 -33.29 21.59 16.35
C CYS A 281 -33.18 22.68 17.43
N THR A 282 -31.96 23.11 17.78
CA THR A 282 -31.75 24.19 18.75
C THR A 282 -32.29 25.53 18.22
N SER A 283 -32.07 25.84 16.95
CA SER A 283 -32.65 27.02 16.29
C SER A 283 -34.17 27.00 16.31
N LEU A 284 -34.79 25.84 16.05
CA LEU A 284 -36.24 25.67 16.12
C LEU A 284 -36.76 25.83 17.55
N ALA A 285 -36.07 25.28 18.55
CA ALA A 285 -36.43 25.44 19.95
C ALA A 285 -36.37 26.91 20.39
N PHE A 286 -35.32 27.65 19.99
CA PHE A 286 -35.23 29.09 20.23
C PHE A 286 -36.35 29.87 19.54
N PHE A 287 -36.73 29.48 18.31
CA PHE A 287 -37.82 30.13 17.61
C PHE A 287 -39.18 29.91 18.30
N VAL A 288 -39.43 28.67 18.74
CA VAL A 288 -40.63 28.32 19.52
C VAL A 288 -40.65 29.07 20.85
N PHE A 289 -39.52 29.13 21.54
CA PHE A 289 -39.37 29.90 22.77
C PHE A 289 -39.65 31.40 22.55
N ASP A 290 -39.07 32.02 21.51
CA ASP A 290 -39.31 33.42 21.16
C ASP A 290 -40.80 33.67 20.85
N CYS A 291 -41.47 32.73 20.17
CA CYS A 291 -42.91 32.80 19.93
C CYS A 291 -43.74 32.77 21.22
N PHE A 292 -43.41 31.89 22.18
CA PHE A 292 -44.07 31.85 23.48
C PHE A 292 -43.83 33.12 24.29
N VAL A 293 -42.60 33.59 24.35
CA VAL A 293 -42.21 34.81 25.08
C VAL A 293 -42.91 36.03 24.49
N ARG A 294 -42.93 36.19 23.16
CA ARG A 294 -43.65 37.29 22.49
C ARG A 294 -45.16 37.24 22.77
N ARG A 295 -45.76 36.04 22.84
CA ARG A 295 -47.17 35.88 23.17
C ARG A 295 -47.45 36.32 24.62
N GLU A 296 -46.59 35.94 25.57
CA GLU A 296 -46.72 36.37 26.96
C GLU A 296 -46.55 37.88 27.12
N PHE A 297 -45.57 38.47 26.42
CA PHE A 297 -45.38 39.92 26.42
C PHE A 297 -46.60 40.67 25.85
N ARG A 298 -47.22 40.16 24.79
CA ARG A 298 -48.47 40.73 24.26
C ARG A 298 -49.60 40.65 25.29
N ALA A 299 -49.80 39.49 25.91
CA ALA A 299 -50.81 39.32 26.96
C ALA A 299 -50.57 40.27 28.16
N LYS A 300 -49.33 40.40 28.63
CA LYS A 300 -48.95 41.35 29.69
C LYS A 300 -49.19 42.80 29.28
N LYS A 301 -48.88 43.15 28.03
CA LYS A 301 -49.11 44.49 27.47
C LYS A 301 -50.60 44.83 27.39
N GLU A 302 -51.43 43.87 26.97
CA GLU A 302 -52.89 43.99 26.94
C GLU A 302 -53.46 44.14 28.36
N LEU A 303 -52.99 43.35 29.31
CA LEU A 303 -53.43 43.43 30.71
C LEU A 303 -53.04 44.77 31.34
N LEU A 304 -51.83 45.27 31.09
CA LEU A 304 -51.42 46.61 31.53
C LEU A 304 -52.25 47.72 30.87
N ALA A 305 -52.61 47.58 29.58
CA ALA A 305 -53.49 48.52 28.90
C ALA A 305 -54.90 48.53 29.50
N ALA A 306 -55.47 47.36 29.78
CA ALA A 306 -56.75 47.22 30.46
C ALA A 306 -56.72 47.83 31.87
N LYS A 307 -55.66 47.57 32.65
CA LYS A 307 -55.46 48.18 33.98
C LYS A 307 -55.40 49.70 33.91
N ARG A 308 -54.70 50.27 32.91
CA ARG A 308 -54.68 51.73 32.70
C ARG A 308 -56.05 52.29 32.35
N MET A 309 -56.82 51.61 31.49
CA MET A 309 -58.19 52.03 31.18
C MET A 309 -59.09 51.97 32.41
N PHE A 310 -58.99 50.92 33.21
CA PHE A 310 -59.74 50.80 34.46
C PHE A 310 -59.40 51.90 35.46
N MET A 311 -58.11 52.22 35.65
CA MET A 311 -57.69 53.36 36.48
C MET A 311 -58.22 54.69 35.96
N ARG A 312 -58.21 54.91 34.63
CA ARG A 312 -58.83 56.10 34.03
C ARG A 312 -60.32 56.16 34.31
N PHE A 313 -61.02 55.03 34.22
CA PHE A 313 -62.45 54.93 34.50
C PHE A 313 -62.75 55.26 35.97
N ILE A 314 -62.07 54.61 36.94
CA ILE A 314 -62.21 54.95 38.37
C ILE A 314 -61.92 56.43 38.63
N SER A 315 -60.85 56.97 38.02
CA SER A 315 -60.53 58.39 38.21
C SER A 315 -61.64 59.31 37.70
N HIS A 316 -62.37 58.94 36.64
CA HIS A 316 -63.50 59.70 36.13
C HIS A 316 -64.76 59.52 36.98
N GLU A 317 -65.05 58.29 37.40
CA GLU A 317 -66.21 57.95 38.25
C GLU A 317 -66.11 58.54 39.65
N VAL A 318 -64.91 58.69 40.23
CA VAL A 318 -64.72 59.31 41.54
C VAL A 318 -64.69 60.83 41.44
N ARG A 319 -64.05 61.39 40.41
CA ARG A 319 -63.88 62.85 40.27
C ARG A 319 -65.21 63.55 39.98
N THR A 320 -66.10 62.95 39.20
CA THR A 320 -67.38 63.55 38.83
C THR A 320 -68.28 63.85 40.04
N PRO A 321 -68.61 62.87 40.91
CA PRO A 321 -69.42 63.13 42.12
C PRO A 321 -68.66 63.99 43.14
N LEU A 322 -67.34 63.83 43.28
CA LEU A 322 -66.54 64.69 44.17
C LEU A 322 -66.59 66.15 43.72
N ASN A 323 -66.48 66.43 42.42
CA ASN A 323 -66.64 67.77 41.86
C ASN A 323 -68.06 68.29 42.08
N SER A 324 -69.09 67.46 41.93
CA SER A 324 -70.47 67.83 42.25
C SER A 324 -70.64 68.18 43.73
N VAL A 325 -70.02 67.43 44.65
CA VAL A 325 -70.03 67.74 46.09
C VAL A 325 -69.28 69.04 46.39
N CYS A 326 -68.09 69.25 45.81
CA CYS A 326 -67.35 70.50 45.98
C CYS A 326 -68.13 71.71 45.44
N MET A 327 -68.77 71.59 44.29
CA MET A 327 -69.66 72.64 43.76
C MET A 327 -70.84 72.90 44.70
N GLY A 328 -71.49 71.84 45.21
CA GLY A 328 -72.58 71.98 46.17
C GLY A 328 -72.14 72.67 47.46
N LEU A 329 -70.96 72.31 48.00
CA LEU A 329 -70.39 72.95 49.19
C LEU A 329 -70.03 74.43 48.93
N ALA A 330 -69.50 74.76 47.76
CA ALA A 330 -69.20 76.14 47.39
C ALA A 330 -70.46 77.02 47.33
N VAL A 331 -71.56 76.51 46.77
CA VAL A 331 -72.86 77.20 46.76
C VAL A 331 -73.37 77.42 48.18
N ILE A 332 -73.27 76.41 49.05
CA ILE A 332 -73.66 76.55 50.47
C ILE A 332 -72.80 77.62 51.15
N GLU A 333 -71.49 77.64 50.93
CA GLU A 333 -70.58 78.65 51.49
C GLU A 333 -70.94 80.08 51.02
N GLU A 334 -71.29 80.24 49.75
CA GLU A 334 -71.70 81.52 49.16
C GLU A 334 -73.02 82.03 49.77
N GLU A 335 -74.02 81.16 49.93
CA GLU A 335 -75.28 81.48 50.63
C GLU A 335 -75.04 81.87 52.10
N LEU A 336 -74.15 81.15 52.79
CA LEU A 336 -73.79 81.45 54.19
C LEU A 336 -73.08 82.80 54.33
N LYS A 337 -72.17 83.13 53.39
CA LYS A 337 -71.53 84.45 53.32
C LYS A 337 -72.54 85.57 53.01
N SER A 338 -73.46 85.33 52.07
CA SER A 338 -74.55 86.26 51.74
C SER A 338 -75.42 86.55 52.98
N LEU A 339 -75.84 85.51 53.71
CA LEU A 339 -76.58 85.61 54.96
C LEU A 339 -75.80 86.40 56.04
N CYS A 340 -74.53 86.10 56.26
CA CYS A 340 -73.70 86.86 57.20
C CYS A 340 -73.55 88.34 56.81
N THR A 341 -73.44 88.64 55.51
CA THR A 341 -73.32 90.03 55.03
C THR A 341 -74.67 90.77 55.16
N SER A 342 -75.80 90.06 55.02
CA SER A 342 -77.14 90.63 55.27
C SER A 342 -77.42 90.94 56.75
N LEU A 343 -76.65 90.36 57.67
CA LEU A 343 -76.70 90.61 59.12
C LEU A 343 -75.67 91.65 59.59
N ALA A 344 -74.81 92.15 58.69
CA ALA A 344 -73.94 93.28 59.00
C ALA A 344 -74.78 94.57 59.08
N PRO A 345 -74.79 95.29 60.21
CA PRO A 345 -75.53 96.54 60.34
C PRO A 345 -74.94 97.61 59.40
N PRO A 346 -75.76 98.54 58.88
CA PRO A 346 -75.26 99.66 58.10
C PRO A 346 -74.43 100.57 59.01
N GLU A 347 -73.11 100.62 58.80
CA GLU A 347 -72.28 101.71 59.31
C GLU A 347 -72.55 102.96 58.47
N GLY A 348 -73.52 103.74 58.94
CA GLY A 348 -73.62 105.15 58.65
C GLY A 348 -73.45 105.96 59.94
N ALA A 349 -72.86 107.14 59.77
CA ALA A 349 -73.11 108.38 60.51
C ALA A 349 -72.11 108.81 61.62
N GLN A 350 -71.64 110.06 61.43
CA GLN A 350 -71.09 111.04 62.40
C GLN A 350 -69.62 110.81 62.81
N GLU A 351 -68.71 111.79 62.80
CA GLU A 351 -68.73 113.26 62.62
C GLU A 351 -67.33 113.71 62.18
#